data_AF-G5Q024-F1
#
_entry.id   AF-G5Q024-F1
#
_cell.length_a   1.000
_cell.length_b   1.000
_cell.length_c   1.000
_cell.angle_alpha   90.00
_cell.angle_beta   90.00
_cell.angle_gamma   90.00
#
_symmetry.space_group_name_H-M   'P 1'
#
loop_
_entity.id
_entity.type
_entity.pdbx_description
1 polymer ?
#
loop_
_entity_poly.entity_id
_entity_poly.type
_entity_poly.pdbx_seq_one_letter_code
_entity_poly.pdbx_strand_id
1 'polypeptide(L)'
;MLSHAAGVGDPLDDAMVRLIMVLKINSLARGFSGIRLSVIEALIALVNAGVYPLIPAKGSVGASGDLAPLAHLSLTLLGEGKARWQGEWLPAQTALKKAGLEPVALAAKEGLALLNGTQASTAFALRGLFEAQELFASAVVCGALTTEAVLGSRRPFDARIHA
;
A
#
# COMPACT_ATOMS: atom_id res chain seq x y z
N MET A 1 9.67 5.03 16.45
CA MET A 1 8.66 4.21 15.77
C MET A 1 7.37 4.15 16.55
N LEU A 2 7.38 3.58 17.76
CA LEU A 2 6.20 3.49 18.64
C LEU A 2 5.45 4.82 18.81
N SER A 3 6.16 5.93 19.04
CA SER A 3 5.53 7.25 19.17
C SER A 3 4.86 7.79 17.90
N HIS A 4 5.17 7.23 16.73
CA HIS A 4 4.64 7.68 15.44
C HIS A 4 3.53 6.75 14.91
N ALA A 5 3.32 5.57 15.51
CA ALA A 5 2.25 4.64 15.18
C ALA A 5 0.89 5.11 15.75
N ALA A 6 0.53 6.36 15.46
CA ALA A 6 -0.67 7.05 15.95
C ALA A 6 -1.84 7.01 14.96
N GLY A 7 -1.79 6.12 13.96
CA GLY A 7 -2.90 5.89 13.04
C GLY A 7 -4.15 5.36 13.75
N VAL A 8 -5.33 5.72 13.25
CA VAL A 8 -6.64 5.36 13.81
C VAL A 8 -7.63 4.93 12.71
N GLY A 9 -8.79 4.41 13.13
CA GLY A 9 -9.83 3.94 12.23
C GLY A 9 -9.65 2.48 11.80
N ASP A 10 -10.44 2.06 10.82
CA ASP A 10 -10.46 0.68 10.36
C ASP A 10 -9.13 0.29 9.71
N PRO A 11 -8.71 -0.98 9.83
CA PRO A 11 -7.52 -1.46 9.15
C PRO A 11 -7.72 -1.47 7.63
N LEU A 12 -6.65 -1.13 6.91
CA LEU A 12 -6.60 -1.28 5.46
C LEU A 12 -6.73 -2.76 5.06
N ASP A 13 -7.28 -3.02 3.87
CA ASP A 13 -7.32 -4.37 3.30
C ASP A 13 -5.92 -4.86 2.88
N ASP A 14 -5.76 -6.18 2.78
CA ASP A 14 -4.48 -6.81 2.44
C ASP A 14 -3.91 -6.34 1.10
N ALA A 15 -4.76 -6.09 0.10
CA ALA A 15 -4.27 -5.66 -1.20
C ALA A 15 -3.64 -4.26 -1.11
N MET A 16 -4.21 -3.37 -0.29
CA MET A 16 -3.66 -2.05 -0.04
C MET A 16 -2.37 -2.14 0.77
N VAL A 17 -2.37 -2.90 1.86
CA VAL A 17 -1.18 -3.09 2.70
C VAL A 17 -0.03 -3.69 1.88
N ARG A 18 -0.32 -4.71 1.06
CA ARG A 18 0.66 -5.33 0.14
C ARG A 18 1.23 -4.32 -0.85
N LEU A 19 0.39 -3.47 -1.45
CA LEU A 19 0.86 -2.42 -2.37
C LEU A 19 1.80 -1.44 -1.66
N ILE A 20 1.45 -0.99 -0.46
CA ILE A 20 2.31 -0.11 0.36
C ILE A 20 3.67 -0.77 0.63
N MET A 21 3.68 -2.06 1.02
CA MET A 21 4.91 -2.81 1.29
C MET A 21 5.78 -2.94 0.04
N VAL A 22 5.20 -3.28 -1.11
CA VAL A 22 5.93 -3.40 -2.39
C VAL A 22 6.52 -2.05 -2.82
N LEU A 23 5.76 -0.96 -2.70
CA LEU A 23 6.28 0.39 -2.97
C LEU A 23 7.41 0.76 -2.02
N LYS A 24 7.35 0.31 -0.76
CA LYS A 24 8.39 0.55 0.24
C LYS A 24 9.67 -0.20 -0.11
N ILE A 25 9.55 -1.49 -0.44
CA ILE A 25 10.67 -2.32 -0.91
C ILE A 25 11.32 -1.66 -2.12
N ASN A 26 10.53 -1.28 -3.14
CA ASN A 26 11.05 -0.62 -4.34
C ASN A 26 11.79 0.69 -4.01
N SER A 27 11.21 1.51 -3.13
CA SER A 27 11.85 2.76 -2.71
C SER A 27 13.19 2.55 -2.01
N LEU A 28 13.29 1.55 -1.12
CA LEU A 28 14.53 1.23 -0.40
C LEU A 28 15.58 0.60 -1.31
N ALA A 29 15.14 -0.26 -2.25
CA ALA A 29 16.01 -0.95 -3.20
C ALA A 29 16.77 -0.01 -4.15
N ARG A 30 16.35 1.25 -4.27
CA ARG A 30 17.08 2.27 -5.04
C ARG A 30 18.43 2.66 -4.42
N GLY A 31 18.72 2.26 -3.18
CA GLY A 31 20.04 2.41 -2.55
C GLY A 31 20.32 3.75 -1.87
N PHE A 32 19.42 4.73 -1.95
CA PHE A 32 19.63 6.07 -1.38
C PHE A 32 19.29 6.21 0.12
N SER A 33 18.70 5.17 0.74
CA SER A 33 18.24 5.23 2.14
C SER A 33 19.32 4.81 3.16
N GLY A 34 20.34 4.07 2.73
CA GLY A 34 21.41 3.55 3.61
C GLY A 34 20.92 2.52 4.64
N ILE A 35 19.90 1.74 4.28
CA ILE A 35 19.37 0.63 5.10
C ILE A 35 20.09 -0.67 4.73
N ARG A 36 20.25 -1.61 5.68
CA ARG A 36 20.84 -2.92 5.38
C ARG A 36 19.94 -3.74 4.44
N LEU A 37 20.57 -4.53 3.58
CA LEU A 37 19.88 -5.46 2.68
C LEU A 37 18.95 -6.42 3.44
N SER A 38 19.38 -6.92 4.60
CA SER A 38 18.60 -7.84 5.43
C SER A 38 17.23 -7.27 5.85
N VAL A 39 17.09 -5.95 5.97
CA VAL A 39 15.80 -5.32 6.30
C VAL A 39 14.87 -5.30 5.08
N ILE A 40 15.44 -5.07 3.89
CA ILE A 40 14.69 -5.13 2.62
C ILE A 40 14.25 -6.57 2.38
N GLU A 41 15.13 -7.55 2.60
CA GLU A 41 14.82 -8.97 2.50
C GLU A 41 13.73 -9.40 3.49
N ALA A 42 13.73 -8.88 4.71
CA ALA A 42 12.66 -9.13 5.68
C ALA A 42 11.30 -8.59 5.20
N LEU A 43 11.26 -7.39 4.60
CA LEU A 43 10.03 -6.86 3.99
C LEU A 43 9.54 -7.74 2.84
N ILE A 44 10.46 -8.20 1.97
CA ILE A 44 10.14 -9.12 0.87
C ILE A 44 9.59 -10.44 1.43
N ALA A 45 10.20 -10.97 2.49
CA ALA A 45 9.76 -12.21 3.13
C ALA A 45 8.34 -12.08 3.71
N LEU A 46 7.99 -10.95 4.33
CA LEU A 46 6.62 -10.70 4.80
C LEU A 46 5.60 -10.72 3.64
N VAL A 47 5.91 -10.04 2.53
CA VAL A 47 5.04 -10.01 1.35
C VAL A 47 4.85 -11.42 0.79
N ASN A 48 5.93 -12.18 0.65
CA ASN A 48 5.90 -13.54 0.10
C ASN A 48 5.18 -14.53 1.02
N ALA A 49 5.30 -14.36 2.34
CA ALA A 49 4.63 -15.19 3.33
C ALA A 49 3.16 -14.78 3.60
N GLY A 50 2.69 -13.68 2.99
CA GLY A 50 1.34 -13.16 3.21
C GLY A 50 1.10 -12.68 4.64
N VAL A 51 2.12 -12.08 5.27
CA VAL A 51 2.03 -11.45 6.59
C VAL A 51 1.82 -9.96 6.41
N TYR A 52 0.60 -9.48 6.68
CA TYR A 52 0.22 -8.09 6.41
C TYR A 52 0.06 -7.29 7.72
N PRO A 53 0.86 -6.24 7.95
CA PRO A 53 0.73 -5.38 9.12
C PRO A 53 -0.67 -4.78 9.25
N LEU A 54 -1.14 -4.62 10.49
CA LEU A 54 -2.33 -3.81 10.76
C LEU A 54 -1.97 -2.34 10.56
N ILE A 55 -2.42 -1.76 9.45
CA ILE A 55 -2.26 -0.34 9.14
C ILE A 55 -3.63 0.32 9.22
N PRO A 56 -3.88 1.22 10.20
CA PRO A 56 -5.13 1.98 10.26
C PRO A 56 -5.27 2.95 9.09
N ALA A 57 -6.49 3.13 8.59
CA ALA A 57 -6.76 3.91 7.38
C ALA A 57 -6.58 5.43 7.55
N LYS A 58 -6.58 5.97 8.77
CA LYS A 58 -6.45 7.41 9.05
C LYS A 58 -5.21 7.70 9.87
N GLY A 59 -4.61 8.87 9.68
CA GLY A 59 -3.50 9.37 10.49
C GLY A 59 -2.29 9.89 9.70
N SER A 60 -2.22 9.66 8.38
CA SER A 60 -1.29 10.40 7.53
C SER A 60 -1.84 11.79 7.22
N VAL A 61 -0.96 12.80 7.26
CA VAL A 61 -1.24 14.17 6.79
C VAL A 61 -0.66 14.45 5.40
N GLY A 62 0.07 13.50 4.80
CA GLY A 62 0.67 13.63 3.47
C GLY A 62 1.75 14.71 3.29
N ALA A 63 2.00 15.56 4.29
CA ALA A 63 2.86 16.74 4.17
C ALA A 63 4.37 16.47 4.37
N SER A 64 4.77 15.52 5.23
CA SER A 64 6.18 15.17 5.50
C SER A 64 6.48 13.67 5.37
N GLY A 65 5.62 12.96 4.64
CA GLY A 65 5.62 11.51 4.50
C GLY A 65 4.48 10.85 5.29
N ASP A 66 4.18 9.60 4.92
CA ASP A 66 3.13 8.78 5.51
C ASP A 66 3.60 8.12 6.81
N LEU A 67 4.07 8.94 7.75
CA LEU A 67 4.75 8.51 8.98
C LEU A 67 3.91 7.52 9.79
N ALA A 68 2.63 7.80 10.02
CA ALA A 68 1.78 6.95 10.83
C ALA A 68 1.51 5.57 10.18
N PRO A 69 1.07 5.48 8.91
CA PRO A 69 0.95 4.20 8.23
C PRO A 69 2.25 3.41 8.16
N LEU A 70 3.37 4.08 7.85
CA LEU A 70 4.67 3.43 7.73
C LEU A 70 5.25 3.02 9.08
N ALA A 71 4.87 3.69 10.16
CA ALA A 71 5.18 3.24 11.53
C ALA A 71 4.48 1.92 11.85
N HIS A 72 3.18 1.83 11.59
CA HIS A 72 2.42 0.58 11.78
C HIS A 72 2.98 -0.58 10.96
N LEU A 73 3.36 -0.32 9.70
CA LEU A 73 4.08 -1.30 8.87
C LEU A 73 5.39 -1.76 9.53
N SER A 74 6.19 -0.80 9.98
CA SER A 74 7.54 -1.07 10.50
C SER A 74 7.53 -1.79 11.85
N LEU A 75 6.51 -1.59 12.68
CA LEU A 75 6.37 -2.30 13.96
C LEU A 75 6.29 -3.82 13.75
N THR A 76 5.66 -4.28 12.66
CA THR A 76 5.57 -5.71 12.37
C THR A 76 6.95 -6.34 12.14
N LEU A 77 7.91 -5.61 11.56
CA LEU A 77 9.30 -6.10 11.42
C LEU A 77 9.97 -6.30 12.78
N LEU A 78 9.57 -5.54 13.80
CA LEU A 78 10.09 -5.65 15.16
C LEU A 78 9.37 -6.73 15.99
N GLY A 79 8.36 -7.40 15.41
CA GLY A 79 7.46 -8.29 16.16
C GLY A 79 6.42 -7.54 17.00
N GLU A 80 6.30 -6.22 16.83
CA GLU A 80 5.38 -5.37 17.57
C GLU A 80 4.08 -5.08 16.79
N GLY A 81 3.00 -4.80 17.52
CA GLY A 81 1.68 -4.55 16.93
C GLY A 81 0.94 -5.83 16.54
N LYS A 82 0.13 -5.73 15.49
CA LYS A 82 -0.67 -6.84 14.96
C LYS A 82 -0.41 -7.01 13.47
N ALA A 83 -0.54 -8.23 12.99
CA ALA A 83 -0.48 -8.55 11.57
C ALA A 83 -1.54 -9.60 11.23
N ARG A 84 -2.05 -9.56 10.00
CA ARG A 84 -2.92 -10.58 9.44
C ARG A 84 -2.08 -11.67 8.80
N TRP A 85 -2.36 -12.92 9.14
CA TRP A 85 -1.73 -14.08 8.51
C TRP A 85 -2.77 -15.18 8.32
N GLN A 86 -2.88 -15.70 7.10
CA GLN A 86 -3.90 -16.68 6.71
C GLN A 86 -5.34 -16.28 7.11
N GLY A 87 -5.66 -14.99 6.98
CA GLY A 87 -6.99 -14.44 7.27
C GLY A 87 -7.23 -14.06 8.74
N GLU A 88 -6.33 -14.40 9.67
CA GLU A 88 -6.50 -14.12 11.09
C GLU A 88 -5.62 -12.95 11.57
N TRP A 89 -6.19 -12.07 12.41
CA TRP A 89 -5.41 -11.04 13.11
C TRP A 89 -4.68 -11.64 14.31
N LEU A 90 -3.35 -11.57 14.29
CA LEU A 90 -2.49 -12.10 15.34
C LEU A 90 -1.58 -10.99 15.87
N PRO A 91 -1.06 -11.11 17.11
CA PRO A 91 0.11 -10.34 17.52
C PRO A 91 1.24 -10.54 16.50
N ALA A 92 1.94 -9.47 16.12
CA ALA A 92 2.95 -9.54 15.06
C ALA A 92 4.02 -10.60 15.33
N GLN A 93 4.53 -10.68 16.57
CA GLN A 93 5.44 -11.74 17.01
C GLN A 93 4.93 -13.16 16.70
N THR A 94 3.64 -13.41 16.93
CA THR A 94 3.01 -14.72 16.67
C THR A 94 2.85 -14.96 15.17
N ALA A 95 2.46 -13.95 14.40
CA ALA A 95 2.35 -14.04 12.95
C ALA A 95 3.70 -14.36 12.30
N LEU A 96 4.75 -13.64 12.69
CA LEU A 96 6.13 -13.89 12.23
C LEU A 96 6.55 -15.33 12.52
N LYS A 97 6.42 -15.77 13.78
CA LYS A 97 6.80 -17.13 14.20
C LYS A 97 6.06 -18.20 13.40
N LYS A 98 4.74 -18.04 13.23
CA LYS A 98 3.92 -18.97 12.45
C LYS A 98 4.31 -18.99 10.96
N ALA A 99 4.74 -17.86 10.42
CA ALA A 99 5.24 -17.73 9.05
C ALA A 99 6.71 -18.19 8.88
N GLY A 100 7.39 -18.64 9.95
CA GLY A 100 8.80 -19.03 9.91
C GLY A 100 9.76 -17.84 9.76
N LEU A 101 9.33 -16.65 10.20
CA LEU A 101 10.09 -15.41 10.15
C LEU A 101 10.50 -14.96 11.55
N GLU A 102 11.63 -14.28 11.64
CA GLU A 102 12.14 -13.72 12.89
C GLU A 102 12.07 -12.18 12.89
N PRO A 103 11.83 -11.54 14.04
CA PRO A 103 11.91 -10.10 14.16
C PRO A 103 13.30 -9.56 13.80
N VAL A 104 13.32 -8.36 13.24
CA VAL A 104 14.53 -7.64 12.84
C VAL A 104 14.92 -6.65 13.93
N ALA A 105 16.15 -6.74 14.44
CA ALA A 105 16.74 -5.69 15.26
C ALA A 105 17.27 -4.55 14.37
N LEU A 106 16.71 -3.35 14.49
CA LEU A 106 17.12 -2.20 13.68
C LEU A 106 18.40 -1.55 14.20
N ALA A 107 19.26 -1.16 13.26
CA ALA A 107 20.46 -0.37 13.49
C ALA A 107 20.19 1.14 13.33
N ALA A 108 21.24 1.95 13.49
CA ALA A 108 21.16 3.40 13.32
C ALA A 108 20.57 3.78 11.95
N LYS A 109 19.71 4.83 11.93
CA LYS A 109 19.02 5.39 10.75
C LYS A 109 17.96 4.49 10.10
N GLU A 110 17.97 3.17 10.31
CA GLU A 110 17.03 2.25 9.66
C GLU A 110 15.57 2.54 10.03
N GLY A 111 15.33 2.96 11.27
CA GLY A 111 13.98 3.35 11.66
C GLY A 111 13.45 4.56 10.91
N LEU A 112 14.28 5.58 10.70
CA LEU A 112 13.90 6.74 9.90
C LEU A 112 13.72 6.37 8.42
N ALA A 113 14.60 5.50 7.89
CA ALA A 113 14.51 5.01 6.52
C ALA A 113 13.20 4.26 6.27
N LEU A 114 12.70 3.50 7.25
CA LEU A 114 11.42 2.78 7.15
C LEU A 114 10.20 3.70 7.29
N LEU A 115 10.28 4.73 8.15
CA LEU A 115 9.17 5.65 8.39
C LEU A 115 9.00 6.73 7.32
N ASN A 116 10.10 7.18 6.72
CA ASN A 116 10.08 8.31 5.79
C ASN A 116 9.76 7.85 4.37
N GLY A 117 8.75 8.47 3.74
CA GLY A 117 8.31 8.17 2.39
C GLY A 117 6.81 8.39 2.20
N THR A 118 6.35 8.33 0.95
CA THR A 118 4.97 8.61 0.55
C THR A 118 4.23 7.36 0.07
N GLN A 119 4.66 6.17 0.49
CA GLN A 119 4.17 4.92 -0.06
C GLN A 119 2.67 4.68 0.20
N ALA A 120 2.11 5.16 1.32
CA ALA A 120 0.68 4.99 1.58
C ALA A 120 -0.14 5.88 0.64
N SER A 121 0.19 7.16 0.55
CA SER A 121 -0.44 8.11 -0.35
C SER A 121 -0.30 7.69 -1.82
N THR A 122 0.88 7.22 -2.23
CA THR A 122 1.12 6.68 -3.57
C THR A 122 0.28 5.42 -3.83
N ALA A 123 0.14 4.52 -2.84
CA ALA A 123 -0.70 3.33 -2.98
C ALA A 123 -2.19 3.70 -3.19
N PHE A 124 -2.71 4.65 -2.42
CA PHE A 124 -4.07 5.17 -2.61
C PHE A 124 -4.27 5.80 -3.99
N ALA A 125 -3.33 6.63 -4.43
CA ALA A 125 -3.39 7.25 -5.75
C ALA A 125 -3.35 6.21 -6.88
N LEU A 126 -2.51 5.19 -6.77
CA LEU A 126 -2.43 4.11 -7.75
C LEU A 126 -3.71 3.27 -7.79
N ARG A 127 -4.26 2.90 -6.63
CA ARG A 127 -5.54 2.18 -6.58
C ARG A 127 -6.65 3.01 -7.24
N GLY A 128 -6.77 4.28 -6.85
CA GLY A 128 -7.77 5.19 -7.44
C GLY A 128 -7.59 5.36 -8.94
N LEU A 129 -6.35 5.42 -9.43
CA LEU A 129 -6.05 5.47 -10.87
C LEU A 129 -6.56 4.22 -11.60
N PHE A 130 -6.25 3.02 -11.08
CA PHE A 130 -6.68 1.77 -11.72
C PHE A 130 -8.20 1.61 -11.69
N GLU A 131 -8.84 1.89 -10.57
CA GLU A 131 -10.31 1.87 -10.45
C GLU A 131 -10.96 2.90 -11.39
N ALA A 132 -10.40 4.09 -11.52
CA ALA A 132 -10.90 5.11 -12.44
C ALA A 132 -10.76 4.69 -13.91
N GLN A 133 -9.67 4.00 -14.27
CA GLN A 133 -9.49 3.47 -15.63
C GLN A 133 -10.54 2.41 -15.98
N GLU A 134 -10.81 1.48 -15.06
CA GLU A 134 -11.86 0.46 -15.23
C GLU A 134 -13.26 1.09 -15.31
N LEU A 135 -13.54 2.06 -14.42
CA LEU A 135 -14.80 2.78 -14.42
C LEU A 135 -14.99 3.57 -15.72
N PHE A 136 -13.96 4.25 -16.20
CA PHE A 136 -14.03 5.02 -17.44
C PHE A 136 -14.26 4.11 -18.65
N ALA A 137 -13.56 2.98 -18.76
CA ALA A 137 -13.78 2.00 -19.82
C ALA A 137 -15.24 1.48 -19.81
N SER A 138 -15.76 1.16 -18.62
CA SER A 138 -17.15 0.73 -18.45
C SER A 138 -18.14 1.82 -18.84
N ALA A 139 -17.88 3.07 -18.43
CA ALA A 139 -18.71 4.22 -18.76
C ALA A 139 -18.77 4.49 -20.27
N VAL A 140 -17.65 4.33 -20.99
CA VAL A 140 -17.60 4.45 -22.45
C VAL A 140 -18.50 3.40 -23.12
N VAL A 141 -18.42 2.13 -22.69
CA VAL A 141 -19.27 1.06 -23.23
C VAL A 141 -20.75 1.31 -22.94
N CYS A 142 -21.09 1.65 -21.70
CA CYS A 142 -22.47 1.99 -21.31
C CYS A 142 -23.00 3.21 -22.08
N GLY A 143 -22.17 4.23 -22.28
CA GLY A 143 -22.51 5.42 -23.07
C GLY A 143 -22.76 5.09 -24.54
N ALA A 144 -21.95 4.21 -25.14
CA ALA A 144 -22.15 3.73 -26.50
C ALA A 144 -23.48 2.96 -26.64
N LEU A 145 -23.76 2.01 -25.73
CA LEU A 145 -25.01 1.26 -25.71
C LEU A 145 -26.24 2.15 -25.51
N THR A 146 -26.13 3.15 -24.62
CA THR A 146 -27.20 4.12 -24.38
C THR A 146 -27.49 4.94 -25.63
N THR A 147 -26.43 5.39 -26.32
CA THR A 147 -26.56 6.12 -27.59
C THR A 147 -27.31 5.29 -28.63
N GLU A 148 -26.98 4.00 -28.76
CA GLU A 148 -27.70 3.08 -29.64
C GLU A 148 -29.17 2.92 -29.23
N ALA A 149 -29.45 2.69 -27.95
CA ALA A 149 -30.79 2.45 -27.44
C ALA A 149 -31.75 3.63 -27.66
N VAL A 150 -31.24 4.87 -27.60
CA VAL A 150 -32.05 6.08 -27.83
C VAL A 150 -32.02 6.56 -29.27
N LEU A 151 -31.43 5.79 -30.20
CA LEU A 151 -31.23 6.17 -31.60
C LEU A 151 -30.50 7.52 -31.75
N GLY A 152 -29.52 7.76 -30.88
CA GLY A 152 -28.71 8.97 -30.85
C GLY A 152 -27.83 9.12 -32.09
N SER A 153 -27.54 10.37 -32.47
CA SER A 153 -26.62 10.66 -33.57
C SER A 153 -25.20 10.24 -33.23
N ARG A 154 -24.55 9.48 -34.13
CA ARG A 154 -23.13 9.12 -34.00
C ARG A 154 -22.17 10.19 -34.51
N ARG A 155 -22.67 11.20 -35.21
CA ARG A 155 -21.84 12.27 -35.82
C ARG A 155 -20.92 12.97 -34.82
N PRO A 156 -21.33 13.25 -33.57
CA PRO A 156 -20.44 13.87 -32.59
C PRO A 156 -19.21 13.04 -32.24
N PHE A 157 -19.19 11.72 -32.49
CA PHE A 157 -18.03 10.86 -32.20
C PHE A 157 -17.06 10.72 -33.39
N ASP A 158 -17.30 11.42 -34.50
CA ASP A 158 -16.40 11.42 -35.64
C ASP A 158 -15.05 12.03 -35.25
N ALA A 159 -13.96 11.27 -35.47
CA ALA A 159 -12.61 11.66 -35.07
C ALA A 159 -12.19 13.03 -35.65
N ARG A 160 -12.72 13.42 -36.82
CA ARG A 160 -12.41 14.70 -37.47
C ARG A 160 -12.91 15.92 -36.69
N ILE A 161 -13.85 15.74 -35.76
CA ILE A 161 -14.38 16.81 -34.90
C ILE A 161 -13.47 17.07 -33.69
N HIS A 162 -12.66 16.08 -33.29
CA HIS A 162 -11.85 16.11 -32.06
C HIS A 162 -10.33 16.15 -32.32
N ALA A 163 -9.92 16.18 -33.59
CA ALA A 163 -8.53 16.21 -34.02
C ALA A 163 -7.89 17.60 -33.94
#